data_AF-A0AAW9EFP9-F1
#
_entry.id   AF-A0AAW9EFP9-F1
#
_cell.length_a   1.000
_cell.length_b   1.000
_cell.length_c   1.000
_cell.angle_alpha   90.00
_cell.angle_beta   90.00
_cell.angle_gamma   90.00
#
_symmetry.space_group_name_H-M   'P 1'
#
loop_
_entity.id
_entity.type
_entity.pdbx_description
1 polymer ?
#
loop_
_entity_poly.entity_id
_entity_poly.type
_entity_poly.pdbx_seq_one_letter_code
_entity_poly.pdbx_strand_id
1 'polypeptide(L)'
;DGIELSLLSRDVIAMSAAVGLSHNMFDGALYLGICDKIVPGLTMAALSFGHLPAIFVPAGPMTSGLPNKEKVRIRQLYAEGKV
;
A
#
# COMPACT_ATOMS: atom_id res chain seq x y z
N ASP A 1 -8.07 8.49 -15.92
CA ASP A 1 -8.10 9.49 -14.83
C ASP A 1 -7.79 8.97 -13.41
N GLY A 2 -8.01 7.69 -13.06
CA GLY A 2 -7.71 7.20 -11.70
C GLY A 2 -6.27 6.73 -11.43
N ILE A 3 -5.49 6.40 -12.47
CA ILE A 3 -4.13 5.84 -12.31
C ILE A 3 -3.13 6.87 -11.77
N GLU A 4 -3.25 8.14 -12.19
CA GLU A 4 -2.33 9.24 -11.81
C GLU A 4 -2.25 9.44 -10.30
N LEU A 5 -3.38 9.29 -9.60
CA LEU A 5 -3.44 9.45 -8.15
C LEU A 5 -2.89 8.25 -7.37
N SER A 6 -2.73 7.09 -8.03
CA SER A 6 -2.27 5.88 -7.36
C SER A 6 -0.89 6.10 -6.76
N LEU A 7 0.09 6.54 -7.55
CA LEU A 7 1.45 6.71 -7.04
C LEU A 7 1.55 7.83 -6.02
N LEU A 8 0.84 8.94 -6.22
CA LEU A 8 0.79 10.07 -5.30
C LEU A 8 0.25 9.67 -3.91
N SER A 9 -0.68 8.70 -3.85
CA SER A 9 -1.21 8.22 -2.57
C SER A 9 -0.14 7.67 -1.63
N ARG A 10 0.99 7.15 -2.14
CA ARG A 10 2.11 6.66 -1.31
C ARG A 10 2.65 7.77 -0.42
N ASP A 11 2.92 8.93 -1.00
CA ASP A 11 3.58 10.04 -0.30
C ASP A 11 2.62 10.71 0.69
N VAL A 12 1.34 10.75 0.34
CA VAL A 12 0.27 11.17 1.26
C VAL A 12 0.21 10.25 2.48
N ILE A 13 0.20 8.93 2.28
CA ILE A 13 0.18 7.95 3.39
C ILE A 13 1.41 8.11 4.29
N ALA A 14 2.59 8.27 3.70
CA ALA A 14 3.83 8.47 4.45
C ALA A 14 3.75 9.73 5.34
N MET A 15 3.31 10.84 4.76
CA MET A 15 3.19 12.11 5.49
C MET A 15 2.13 12.02 6.59
N SER A 16 0.95 11.46 6.31
CA SER A 16 -0.12 11.33 7.30
C SER A 16 0.28 10.45 8.48
N ALA A 17 0.92 9.30 8.23
CA ALA A 17 1.38 8.41 9.28
C ALA A 17 2.52 9.04 10.11
N ALA A 18 3.45 9.73 9.47
CA ALA A 18 4.53 10.44 10.17
C ALA A 18 3.99 11.57 11.07
N VAL A 19 3.01 12.35 10.60
CA VAL A 19 2.33 13.37 11.40
C VAL A 19 1.66 12.74 12.62
N GLY A 20 0.96 11.62 12.45
CA GLY A 20 0.35 10.89 13.57
C GLY A 20 1.36 10.49 14.65
N LEU A 21 2.54 10.00 14.25
CA LEU A 21 3.59 9.58 15.19
C LEU A 21 4.36 10.75 15.83
N SER A 22 4.31 11.94 15.24
CA SER A 22 5.09 13.11 15.69
C SER A 22 4.73 13.62 17.09
N HIS A 23 3.56 13.23 17.61
CA HIS A 23 3.08 13.69 18.92
C HIS A 23 3.78 13.02 20.11
N ASN A 24 4.71 12.09 19.89
CA ASN A 24 5.47 11.39 20.94
C ASN A 24 4.56 10.77 22.04
N MET A 25 3.39 10.28 21.62
CA MET A 25 2.40 9.63 22.50
C MET A 25 2.40 8.10 22.37
N PHE A 26 3.18 7.54 21.45
CA PHE A 26 3.16 6.13 21.09
C PHE A 26 4.51 5.47 21.40
N ASP A 27 4.46 4.30 22.04
CA ASP A 27 5.65 3.48 22.34
C ASP A 27 5.98 2.48 21.21
N GLY A 28 5.21 2.50 20.11
CA GLY A 28 5.33 1.58 18.99
C GLY A 28 4.18 1.72 18.00
N ALA A 29 4.31 1.09 16.83
CA ALA A 29 3.32 1.20 15.75
C ALA A 29 3.01 -0.15 15.06
N LEU A 30 1.73 -0.35 14.74
CA LEU A 30 1.25 -1.44 13.92
C LEU A 30 0.82 -0.90 12.55
N TYR A 31 1.47 -1.35 11.48
CA TYR A 31 1.25 -0.88 10.12
C TYR A 31 0.38 -1.87 9.33
N LEU A 32 -0.87 -1.50 9.09
CA LEU A 32 -1.86 -2.30 8.38
C LEU A 32 -1.77 -2.04 6.86
N GLY A 33 -0.81 -2.69 6.19
CA GLY A 33 -0.55 -2.50 4.76
C GLY A 33 -1.00 -3.68 3.90
N ILE A 34 -1.78 -3.40 2.85
CA ILE A 34 -2.30 -4.45 1.93
C ILE A 34 -2.09 -4.07 0.47
N CYS A 35 -2.57 -2.89 0.06
CA CYS A 35 -2.50 -2.45 -1.33
C CYS A 35 -1.10 -1.93 -1.68
N ASP A 36 -0.73 -1.99 -2.97
CA ASP A 36 0.60 -1.69 -3.51
C ASP A 36 1.27 -0.45 -2.94
N LYS A 37 0.53 0.64 -2.77
CA LYS A 37 1.07 1.96 -2.37
C LYS A 37 0.98 2.22 -0.87
N ILE A 38 0.20 1.43 -0.14
CA ILE A 38 0.01 1.59 1.30
C ILE A 38 1.25 1.11 2.04
N VAL A 39 1.70 -0.11 1.75
CA VAL A 39 2.88 -0.71 2.41
C VAL A 39 4.11 0.20 2.33
N PRO A 40 4.57 0.64 1.13
CA PRO A 40 5.74 1.51 1.05
C PRO A 40 5.53 2.89 1.70
N GLY A 41 4.33 3.47 1.64
CA GLY A 41 4.03 4.72 2.34
C GLY A 41 4.17 4.59 3.85
N LEU A 42 3.62 3.51 4.43
CA LEU A 42 3.77 3.20 5.85
C LEU A 42 5.23 2.87 6.23
N THR A 43 5.99 2.20 5.37
CA THR A 43 7.43 1.96 5.56
C THR A 43 8.23 3.25 5.63
N MET A 44 7.96 4.22 4.76
CA MET A 44 8.62 5.53 4.80
C MET A 44 8.36 6.27 6.13
N ALA A 45 7.13 6.21 6.62
CA ALA A 45 6.78 6.78 7.93
C ALA A 45 7.49 6.05 9.08
N ALA A 46 7.49 4.71 9.06
CA ALA A 46 8.15 3.89 10.07
C ALA A 46 9.65 4.19 10.17
N LEU A 47 10.34 4.32 9.03
CA LEU A 47 11.77 4.62 9.02
C LEU A 47 12.08 6.03 9.54
N SER A 48 11.16 6.99 9.36
CA SER A 48 11.28 8.33 9.96
C SER A 48 11.24 8.29 11.49
N PHE A 49 10.59 7.27 12.07
CA PHE A 49 10.51 7.01 13.51
C PHE A 49 11.16 5.66 13.87
N GLY A 50 12.31 5.33 13.26
CA GLY A 50 12.94 4.01 13.38
C GLY A 50 13.39 3.60 14.80
N HIS A 51 13.29 4.50 15.77
CA HIS A 51 13.50 4.20 17.19
C HIS A 51 12.27 3.55 17.85
N LEU A 52 11.09 3.66 17.24
CA LEU A 52 9.87 3.01 17.71
C LEU A 52 9.79 1.57 17.19
N PRO A 53 9.45 0.59 18.05
CA PRO A 53 9.07 -0.75 17.62
C PRO A 53 7.96 -0.71 16.55
N ALA A 54 8.15 -1.44 15.44
CA ALA A 54 7.26 -1.44 14.30
C ALA A 54 6.93 -2.86 13.85
N ILE A 55 5.64 -3.16 13.65
CA ILE A 55 5.18 -4.44 13.09
C ILE A 55 4.27 -4.17 11.89
N PHE A 56 4.51 -4.87 10.77
CA PHE A 56 3.66 -4.81 9.58
C PHE A 56 2.71 -6.00 9.54
N VAL A 57 1.40 -5.73 9.39
CA VAL A 57 0.36 -6.76 9.39
C VAL A 57 -0.44 -6.69 8.08
N PRO A 58 -0.17 -7.59 7.12
CA PRO A 58 -0.97 -7.72 5.91
C PRO A 58 -2.23 -8.55 6.16
N ALA A 59 -3.36 -8.17 5.56
CA ALA A 59 -4.60 -8.98 5.58
C ALA A 59 -4.58 -10.17 4.61
N GLY A 60 -3.59 -10.22 3.71
CA GLY A 60 -3.43 -11.29 2.73
C GLY A 60 -4.15 -11.02 1.39
N PRO A 61 -3.86 -11.86 0.38
CA PRO A 61 -4.43 -11.71 -0.95
C PRO A 61 -5.88 -12.19 -1.01
N MET A 62 -6.67 -11.57 -1.89
CA MET A 62 -8.00 -12.06 -2.23
C MET A 62 -7.91 -13.42 -2.96
N THR A 63 -8.82 -14.35 -2.64
CA THR A 63 -8.95 -15.62 -3.34
C THR A 63 -9.26 -15.41 -4.82
N SER A 64 -8.68 -16.25 -5.68
CA SER A 64 -8.87 -16.11 -7.12
C SER A 64 -10.13 -16.83 -7.60
N GLY A 65 -11.09 -16.08 -8.16
CA GLY A 65 -12.26 -16.66 -8.85
C GLY A 65 -11.96 -17.16 -10.29
N LEU A 66 -10.78 -16.84 -10.83
CA LEU A 66 -10.34 -17.22 -12.19
C LEU A 66 -8.87 -17.66 -12.16
N PRO A 67 -8.41 -18.57 -13.03
CA PRO A 67 -6.99 -18.90 -13.14
C PRO A 67 -6.14 -17.67 -13.50
N ASN A 68 -4.92 -17.56 -12.96
CA ASN A 68 -4.05 -16.38 -13.21
C ASN A 68 -3.77 -16.14 -14.70
N LYS A 69 -3.64 -17.21 -15.51
CA LYS A 69 -3.47 -17.10 -16.97
C LYS A 69 -4.63 -16.35 -17.63
N GLU A 70 -5.86 -16.61 -17.18
CA GLU A 70 -7.07 -15.95 -17.67
C GLU A 70 -7.07 -14.46 -17.35
N LYS A 71 -6.73 -14.11 -16.10
CA LYS A 71 -6.65 -12.70 -15.67
C LYS A 71 -5.63 -11.90 -16.48
N VAL A 72 -4.48 -12.50 -16.76
CA VAL A 72 -3.43 -11.86 -17.58
C VAL A 72 -3.92 -11.67 -19.02
N ARG A 73 -4.54 -12.70 -19.62
CA ARG A 73 -5.12 -12.62 -20.97
C ARG A 73 -6.12 -11.47 -21.10
N ILE A 74 -7.07 -11.35 -20.16
CA ILE A 74 -8.08 -10.29 -20.20
C ILE A 74 -7.45 -8.89 -20.05
N ARG A 75 -6.46 -8.74 -19.16
CA ARG A 75 -5.74 -7.46 -19.00
C ARG A 75 -4.96 -7.07 -20.26
N GLN A 76 -4.38 -8.03 -20.96
CA GLN A 76 -3.71 -7.79 -22.25
C GLN A 76 -4.71 -7.36 -23.32
N LEU A 77 -5.83 -8.06 -23.46
CA LEU A 77 -6.88 -7.70 -24.42
C LEU A 77 -7.45 -6.29 -24.16
N TYR A 78 -7.64 -5.93 -22.88
CA TYR A 78 -8.05 -4.57 -22.49
C TYR A 78 -6.99 -3.52 -22.88
N ALA A 79 -5.71 -3.80 -22.62
CA ALA A 79 -4.63 -2.90 -23.02
C ALA A 79 -4.50 -2.76 -24.55
N GLU A 80 -4.89 -3.78 -25.31
CA GLU A 80 -4.98 -3.77 -26.77
C GLU A 80 -6.27 -3.12 -27.31
N GLY A 81 -7.20 -2.70 -26.43
CA GLY A 81 -8.49 -2.11 -26.81
C GLY A 81 -9.49 -3.11 -27.43
N LYS A 82 -9.26 -4.41 -27.25
CA LYS A 82 -10.11 -5.49 -27.78
C LYS A 82 -11.28 -5.83 -26.85
N VAL A 83 -11.25 -5.31 -25.61
CA VAL A 83 -12.27 -5.45 -24.56
C VAL A 83 -12.32 -4.15 -23.77
#